data_AF-A0A5M8Q7I5-F1
#
_entry.id   AF-A0A5M8Q7I5-F1
#
_cell.length_a   1.000
_cell.length_b   1.000
_cell.length_c   1.000
_cell.angle_alpha   90.00
_cell.angle_beta   90.00
_cell.angle_gamma   90.00
#
_symmetry.space_group_name_H-M   'P 1'
#
loop_
_entity.id
_entity.type
_entity.pdbx_description
1 polymer ?
#
loop_
_entity_poly.entity_id
_entity_poly.type
_entity_poly.pdbx_seq_one_letter_code
_entity_poly.pdbx_strand_id
1 'polypeptide(L)'
;MRKALLAMGMIALAGCATPKVPAAADNTQGHTRTREVSSLDEDTYLLTETSSDKTYGYDKANPVKVGGSGESSGPRNERRFLNALLGPSGERVGYHRAGSCCGFETPNGFMGGGMLDIYRVYWEGGKDTLNIYLNMYDRGDLKVPVGLTAKK
;
A
#
# COMPACT_ATOMS: atom_id res chain seq x y z
N MET A 1 35.10 6.77 74.77
CA MET A 1 34.10 7.78 74.36
C MET A 1 34.05 7.81 72.84
N ARG A 2 32.94 7.34 72.26
CA ARG A 2 32.71 7.18 70.82
C ARG A 2 32.48 8.54 70.17
N LYS A 3 33.27 8.92 69.17
CA LYS A 3 32.92 10.02 68.25
C LYS A 3 32.44 9.37 66.95
N ALA A 4 31.13 9.38 66.74
CA ALA A 4 30.52 8.94 65.50
C ALA A 4 30.67 10.05 64.45
N LEU A 5 31.39 9.78 63.37
CA LEU A 5 31.26 10.55 62.13
C LEU A 5 30.00 10.06 61.42
N LEU A 6 28.98 10.91 61.33
CA LEU A 6 27.90 10.72 60.36
C LEU A 6 28.34 11.35 59.04
N ALA A 7 28.68 10.51 58.06
CA ALA A 7 28.80 10.92 56.67
C ALA A 7 27.41 10.95 56.04
N MET A 8 26.98 12.13 55.60
CA MET A 8 25.70 12.38 54.97
C MET A 8 25.77 11.90 53.51
N GLY A 9 25.17 10.75 53.23
CA GLY A 9 25.09 10.17 51.89
C GLY A 9 24.16 10.99 51.00
N MET A 10 24.71 11.60 49.95
CA MET A 10 23.96 12.31 48.93
C MET A 10 23.55 11.30 47.84
N ILE A 11 22.29 10.85 47.90
CA ILE A 11 21.69 9.96 46.89
C ILE A 11 21.35 10.80 45.66
N ALA A 12 22.13 10.65 44.59
CA ALA A 12 21.81 11.21 43.28
C ALA A 12 20.74 10.34 42.60
N LEU A 13 19.51 10.85 42.52
CA LEU A 13 18.44 10.27 41.71
C LEU A 13 18.73 10.55 40.23
N ALA A 14 19.28 9.56 39.52
CA ALA A 14 19.34 9.58 38.06
C ALA A 14 17.94 9.34 37.50
N GLY A 15 17.26 10.42 37.09
CA GLY A 15 15.99 10.34 36.38
C GLY A 15 16.19 9.76 34.98
N CYS A 16 15.59 8.61 34.68
CA CYS A 16 15.48 8.12 33.32
C CYS A 16 14.56 9.05 32.53
N ALA A 17 15.14 9.93 31.71
CA ALA A 17 14.39 10.61 30.66
C ALA A 17 14.06 9.59 29.56
N THR A 18 12.81 9.14 29.51
CA THR A 18 12.30 8.39 28.36
C THR A 18 12.42 9.27 27.11
N PRO A 19 13.09 8.81 26.03
CA PRO A 19 13.02 9.52 24.77
C PRO A 19 11.55 9.60 24.35
N LYS A 20 11.06 10.82 24.11
CA LYS A 20 9.78 11.03 23.44
C LYS A 20 9.88 10.35 22.08
N VAL A 21 9.15 9.24 21.91
CA VAL A 21 8.84 8.74 20.57
C VAL A 21 8.16 9.91 19.85
N PRO A 22 8.70 10.39 18.72
CA PRO A 22 8.01 11.42 17.96
C PRO A 22 6.63 10.88 17.63
N ALA A 23 5.59 11.68 17.89
CA ALA A 23 4.24 11.36 17.48
C ALA A 23 4.29 10.97 16.00
N ALA A 24 3.73 9.81 15.65
CA ALA A 24 3.58 9.42 14.27
C ALA A 24 2.94 10.60 13.53
N ALA A 25 3.63 11.13 12.52
CA ALA A 25 3.04 12.14 11.65
C ALA A 25 1.74 11.54 11.13
N ASP A 26 0.63 12.26 11.30
CA ASP A 26 -0.67 11.87 10.77
C ASP A 26 -0.60 11.98 9.24
N ASN A 27 -0.07 10.94 8.60
CA ASN A 27 0.33 10.93 7.19
C ASN A 27 -0.87 10.57 6.30
N THR A 28 -1.99 11.27 6.48
CA THR A 28 -3.20 11.10 5.65
C THR A 28 -3.07 11.76 4.28
N GLN A 29 -2.02 12.54 4.06
CA GLN A 29 -1.79 13.25 2.80
C GLN A 29 -1.49 12.24 1.66
N GLY A 30 -2.13 12.42 0.50
CA GLY A 30 -2.03 11.49 -0.64
C GLY A 30 -2.96 10.27 -0.55
N HIS A 31 -3.39 9.88 0.66
CA HIS A 31 -4.41 8.87 0.86
C HIS A 31 -5.80 9.43 0.55
N THR A 32 -6.56 8.68 -0.24
CA THR A 32 -7.88 9.05 -0.79
C THR A 32 -8.93 7.96 -0.58
N ARG A 33 -8.55 6.85 0.07
CA ARG A 33 -9.46 5.74 0.38
C ARG A 33 -10.55 6.21 1.34
N THR A 34 -11.80 5.94 1.00
CA THR A 34 -12.97 6.29 1.80
C THR A 34 -13.59 5.07 2.48
N ARG A 35 -13.20 3.86 2.08
CA ARG A 35 -13.73 2.60 2.61
C ARG A 35 -12.64 1.59 2.90
N GLU A 36 -12.82 0.83 3.97
CA GLU A 36 -11.96 -0.32 4.25
C GLU A 36 -12.08 -1.38 3.17
N VAL A 37 -10.95 -2.05 2.89
CA VAL A 37 -10.89 -3.11 1.88
C VAL A 37 -10.88 -4.45 2.61
N SER A 38 -11.96 -5.21 2.46
CA SER A 38 -12.02 -6.61 2.91
C SER A 38 -11.17 -7.51 1.99
N SER A 39 -10.83 -8.68 2.49
CA SER A 39 -10.10 -9.70 1.73
C SER A 39 -10.90 -11.00 1.63
N LEU A 40 -10.75 -11.72 0.51
CA LEU A 40 -11.25 -13.09 0.36
C LEU A 40 -10.37 -14.08 1.13
N ASP A 41 -9.06 -13.85 1.11
CA ASP A 41 -8.04 -14.62 1.82
C ASP A 41 -6.80 -13.74 2.11
N GLU A 42 -5.70 -14.33 2.61
CA GLU A 42 -4.49 -13.55 2.90
C GLU A 42 -3.90 -12.87 1.66
N ASP A 43 -4.12 -13.40 0.47
CA ASP A 43 -3.46 -13.02 -0.78
C ASP A 43 -4.41 -12.44 -1.82
N THR A 44 -5.68 -12.19 -1.49
CA THR A 44 -6.69 -11.73 -2.44
C THR A 44 -7.64 -10.72 -1.81
N TYR A 45 -7.74 -9.52 -2.40
CA TYR A 45 -8.76 -8.55 -1.98
C TYR A 45 -10.16 -8.93 -2.46
N LEU A 46 -11.18 -8.54 -1.69
CA LEU A 46 -12.57 -8.56 -2.14
C LEU A 46 -12.89 -7.23 -2.82
N LEU A 47 -13.04 -7.25 -4.15
CA LEU A 47 -13.41 -6.07 -4.95
C LEU A 47 -14.92 -6.10 -5.24
N THR A 48 -15.68 -5.20 -4.61
CA THR A 48 -17.14 -5.16 -4.73
C THR A 48 -17.67 -4.15 -5.75
N GLU A 49 -16.83 -3.23 -6.21
CA GLU A 49 -17.21 -2.17 -7.13
C GLU A 49 -16.42 -2.24 -8.44
N THR A 50 -17.10 -1.95 -9.54
CA THR A 50 -16.47 -1.76 -10.86
C THR A 50 -16.35 -0.28 -11.15
N SER A 51 -15.19 0.14 -11.66
CA SER A 51 -14.98 1.52 -12.12
C SER A 51 -15.80 1.79 -13.39
N SER A 52 -16.42 2.98 -13.49
CA SER A 52 -16.96 3.50 -14.76
C SER A 52 -15.93 4.30 -15.56
N ASP A 53 -14.80 4.67 -14.93
CA ASP A 53 -13.71 5.40 -15.56
C ASP A 53 -12.80 4.42 -16.31
N LYS A 54 -12.73 4.60 -17.63
CA LYS A 54 -11.94 3.77 -18.55
C LYS A 54 -10.43 3.93 -18.38
N THR A 55 -9.97 4.95 -17.65
CA THR A 55 -8.54 5.20 -17.39
C THR A 55 -8.06 4.55 -16.09
N TYR A 56 -8.97 4.16 -15.20
CA TYR A 56 -8.62 3.63 -13.88
C TYR A 56 -7.81 2.33 -14.00
N GLY A 57 -6.58 2.39 -13.49
CA GLY A 57 -5.58 1.32 -13.55
C GLY A 57 -4.87 1.18 -14.89
N TYR A 58 -5.41 1.71 -15.99
CA TYR A 58 -4.81 1.60 -17.33
C TYR A 58 -3.99 2.83 -17.74
N ASP A 59 -4.17 3.95 -17.05
CA ASP A 59 -3.37 5.16 -17.26
C ASP A 59 -2.47 5.42 -16.05
N LYS A 60 -1.22 5.80 -16.30
CA LYS A 60 -0.26 6.24 -15.28
C LYS A 60 -0.77 7.44 -14.45
N ALA A 61 -1.65 8.27 -15.01
CA ALA A 61 -2.28 9.39 -14.32
C ALA A 61 -3.45 8.97 -13.42
N ASN A 62 -3.97 7.76 -13.61
CA ASN A 62 -5.05 7.18 -12.81
C ASN A 62 -4.71 5.75 -12.35
N PRO A 63 -3.60 5.56 -11.59
CA PRO A 63 -3.17 4.25 -11.16
C PRO A 63 -4.06 3.70 -10.04
N VAL A 64 -4.02 2.38 -9.86
CA VAL A 64 -4.66 1.75 -8.69
C VAL A 64 -3.79 2.03 -7.46
N LYS A 65 -4.34 2.81 -6.53
CA LYS A 65 -3.69 3.18 -5.27
C LYS A 65 -3.88 2.10 -4.20
N VAL A 66 -3.13 1.01 -4.30
CA VAL A 66 -3.21 -0.11 -3.35
C VAL A 66 -2.66 0.28 -1.99
N GLY A 67 -1.62 1.13 -1.95
CA GLY A 67 -0.94 1.56 -0.73
C GLY A 67 -0.20 0.42 -0.02
N GLY A 68 0.30 0.68 1.19
CA GLY A 68 0.96 -0.32 2.02
C GLY A 68 2.47 -0.17 2.16
N SER A 69 3.10 0.78 1.46
CA SER A 69 4.55 1.01 1.54
C SER A 69 5.02 1.29 2.98
N GLY A 70 4.28 2.14 3.72
CA GLY A 70 4.59 2.45 5.12
C GLY A 70 4.51 1.23 6.05
N GLU A 71 3.69 0.24 5.70
CA GLU A 71 3.50 -1.00 6.45
C GLU A 71 4.32 -2.17 5.88
N SER A 72 5.27 -1.92 4.97
CA SER A 72 6.01 -2.97 4.26
C SER A 72 5.11 -4.01 3.56
N SER A 73 3.88 -3.63 3.22
CA SER A 73 2.87 -4.47 2.57
C SER A 73 2.62 -4.06 1.11
N GLY A 74 3.22 -2.98 0.63
CA GLY A 74 3.01 -2.43 -0.72
C GLY A 74 3.03 -3.47 -1.85
N PRO A 75 4.15 -4.18 -2.07
CA PRO A 75 4.22 -5.23 -3.10
C PRO A 75 3.26 -6.40 -2.85
N ARG A 76 2.84 -6.64 -1.61
CA ARG A 76 1.82 -7.67 -1.28
C ARG A 76 0.43 -7.19 -1.67
N ASN A 77 0.10 -5.93 -1.41
CA ASN A 77 -1.19 -5.34 -1.74
C ASN A 77 -1.40 -5.21 -3.25
N GLU A 78 -0.34 -4.97 -4.02
CA GLU A 78 -0.35 -5.07 -5.48
C GLU A 78 -0.82 -6.45 -5.95
N ARG A 79 -0.17 -7.50 -5.43
CA ARG A 79 -0.53 -8.89 -5.75
C ARG A 79 -1.93 -9.24 -5.27
N ARG A 80 -2.35 -8.77 -4.09
CA ARG A 80 -3.72 -8.95 -3.58
C ARG A 80 -4.78 -8.37 -4.50
N PHE A 81 -4.51 -7.19 -5.05
CA PHE A 81 -5.38 -6.57 -6.03
C PHE A 81 -5.42 -7.38 -7.33
N LEU A 82 -4.26 -7.74 -7.89
CA LEU A 82 -4.18 -8.50 -9.13
C LEU A 82 -4.80 -9.90 -9.01
N ASN A 83 -4.61 -10.57 -7.88
CA ASN A 83 -5.20 -11.87 -7.57
C ASN A 83 -6.73 -11.82 -7.50
N ALA A 84 -7.31 -10.65 -7.22
CA ALA A 84 -8.76 -10.49 -7.17
C ALA A 84 -9.39 -10.38 -8.57
N LEU A 85 -8.61 -10.01 -9.58
CA LEU A 85 -9.09 -9.79 -10.94
C LEU A 85 -9.36 -11.11 -11.65
N LEU A 86 -10.30 -11.03 -12.59
CA LEU A 86 -10.66 -12.06 -13.56
C LEU A 86 -10.80 -11.38 -14.93
N GLY A 87 -10.71 -12.19 -15.99
CA GLY A 87 -10.91 -11.72 -17.36
C GLY A 87 -12.35 -11.20 -17.60
N PRO A 88 -12.63 -10.67 -18.80
CA PRO A 88 -13.92 -10.07 -19.13
C PRO A 88 -15.12 -11.02 -18.94
N SER A 89 -14.91 -12.33 -19.08
CA SER A 89 -15.93 -13.38 -18.93
C SER A 89 -15.72 -14.25 -17.69
N GLY A 90 -14.89 -13.80 -16.74
CA GLY A 90 -14.58 -14.53 -15.50
C GLY A 90 -13.39 -15.49 -15.61
N GLU A 91 -12.57 -15.36 -16.66
CA GLU A 91 -11.39 -16.19 -16.86
C GLU A 91 -10.36 -15.97 -15.74
N ARG A 92 -9.64 -17.02 -15.38
CA ARG A 92 -8.49 -16.87 -14.49
C ARG A 92 -7.42 -16.04 -15.18
N VAL A 93 -7.02 -14.94 -14.55
CA VAL A 93 -5.90 -14.13 -15.04
C VAL A 93 -4.57 -14.65 -14.49
N GLY A 94 -3.53 -14.53 -15.31
CA GLY A 94 -2.14 -14.52 -14.88
C GLY A 94 -1.56 -13.12 -15.01
N TYR A 95 -0.43 -12.87 -14.36
CA TYR A 95 0.27 -11.60 -14.49
C TYR A 95 1.78 -11.75 -14.31
N HIS A 96 2.53 -10.82 -14.88
CA HIS A 96 3.95 -10.65 -14.58
C HIS A 96 4.27 -9.17 -14.41
N ARG A 97 5.24 -8.86 -13.56
CA ARG A 97 5.71 -7.50 -13.35
C ARG A 97 6.59 -7.09 -14.53
N ALA A 98 6.19 -6.05 -15.25
CA ALA A 98 6.94 -5.51 -16.39
C ALA A 98 8.05 -4.54 -15.94
N GLY A 99 7.96 -4.01 -14.72
CA GLY A 99 8.97 -3.12 -14.13
C GLY A 99 8.33 -1.99 -13.33
N SER A 100 9.16 -1.09 -12.84
CA SER A 100 8.71 0.21 -12.31
C SER A 100 8.84 1.28 -13.38
N CYS A 101 7.93 2.26 -13.36
CA CYS A 101 7.94 3.41 -14.25
C CYS A 101 7.50 4.67 -13.52
N CYS A 102 7.42 5.75 -14.29
CA CYS A 102 6.53 6.86 -14.03
C CYS A 102 6.74 7.45 -12.62
N GLY A 103 7.84 8.19 -12.49
CA GLY A 103 8.08 8.96 -11.26
C GLY A 103 6.94 9.93 -11.00
N PHE A 104 6.48 9.99 -9.76
CA PHE A 104 5.45 10.90 -9.31
C PHE A 104 5.74 11.38 -7.89
N GLU A 105 5.19 12.53 -7.53
CA GLU A 105 5.33 13.09 -6.19
C GLU A 105 4.32 12.45 -5.23
N THR A 106 4.78 12.06 -4.05
CA THR A 106 3.93 11.56 -2.97
C THR A 106 4.59 11.78 -1.61
N PRO A 107 3.85 12.25 -0.60
CA PRO A 107 4.36 12.38 0.77
C PRO A 107 4.68 11.02 1.42
N ASN A 108 4.18 9.93 0.83
CA ASN A 108 4.34 8.56 1.33
C ASN A 108 5.55 7.84 0.70
N GLY A 109 6.28 8.52 -0.19
CA GLY A 109 7.45 8.01 -0.88
C GLY A 109 8.79 8.47 -0.30
N PHE A 110 9.87 7.84 -0.74
CA PHE A 110 11.21 8.20 -0.30
C PHE A 110 11.58 9.59 -0.83
N MET A 111 12.01 10.49 0.06
CA MET A 111 12.28 11.89 -0.27
C MET A 111 11.13 12.59 -1.02
N GLY A 112 9.87 12.21 -0.75
CA GLY A 112 8.69 12.81 -1.39
C GLY A 112 8.39 12.29 -2.80
N GLY A 113 9.07 11.24 -3.26
CA GLY A 113 8.88 10.65 -4.58
C GLY A 113 8.55 9.16 -4.54
N GLY A 114 7.78 8.71 -5.53
CA GLY A 114 7.43 7.31 -5.76
C GLY A 114 7.56 6.93 -7.23
N MET A 115 7.59 5.62 -7.49
CA MET A 115 7.52 5.03 -8.83
C MET A 115 6.31 4.11 -8.91
N LEU A 116 5.56 4.16 -10.01
CA LEU A 116 4.48 3.20 -10.23
C LEU A 116 5.07 1.86 -10.65
N ASP A 117 4.37 0.78 -10.33
CA ASP A 117 4.66 -0.55 -10.86
C ASP A 117 3.72 -0.90 -12.00
N ILE A 118 4.28 -1.46 -13.08
CA ILE A 118 3.53 -1.94 -14.23
C ILE A 118 3.44 -3.46 -14.14
N TYR A 119 2.21 -3.98 -14.14
CA TYR A 119 1.94 -5.40 -14.31
C TYR A 119 1.22 -5.65 -15.63
N ARG A 120 1.64 -6.69 -16.33
CA ARG A 120 0.98 -7.19 -17.55
C ARG A 120 0.07 -8.34 -17.16
N VAL A 121 -1.23 -8.10 -17.24
CA VAL A 121 -2.30 -9.07 -16.97
C VAL A 121 -2.70 -9.76 -18.27
N TYR A 122 -2.91 -11.07 -18.22
CA TYR A 122 -3.34 -11.88 -19.35
C TYR A 122 -4.29 -12.98 -18.88
N TRP A 123 -5.04 -13.57 -19.80
CA TRP A 123 -5.91 -14.73 -19.55
C TRP A 123 -5.97 -15.60 -20.80
N GLU A 124 -6.43 -16.84 -20.64
CA GLU A 124 -6.59 -17.77 -21.75
C GLU A 124 -7.62 -17.24 -22.75
N GLY A 125 -7.30 -17.32 -24.05
CA GLY A 125 -8.11 -16.71 -25.12
C GLY A 125 -7.92 -15.21 -25.31
N GLY A 126 -7.17 -14.53 -24.42
CA GLY A 126 -6.73 -13.15 -24.62
C GLY A 126 -5.73 -13.04 -25.78
N LYS A 127 -5.86 -11.98 -26.59
CA LYS A 127 -4.98 -11.73 -27.74
C LYS A 127 -3.67 -11.02 -27.38
N ASP A 128 -3.66 -10.30 -26.26
CA ASP A 128 -2.53 -9.52 -25.76
C ASP A 128 -2.64 -9.36 -24.24
N THR A 129 -1.62 -8.77 -23.64
CA THR A 129 -1.57 -8.35 -22.23
C THR A 129 -2.20 -6.97 -22.02
N LEU A 130 -2.80 -6.76 -20.86
CA LEU A 130 -3.24 -5.46 -20.37
C LEU A 130 -2.25 -4.92 -19.35
N ASN A 131 -1.76 -3.69 -19.53
CA ASN A 131 -0.94 -3.02 -18.52
C ASN A 131 -1.84 -2.48 -17.41
N ILE A 132 -1.52 -2.81 -16.17
CA ILE A 132 -2.09 -2.19 -14.97
C ILE A 132 -0.98 -1.44 -14.23
N TYR A 133 -1.23 -0.16 -13.97
CA TYR A 133 -0.37 0.72 -13.19
C TYR A 133 -0.81 0.72 -11.73
N LEU A 134 0.11 0.36 -10.84
CA LEU A 134 -0.13 0.26 -9.41
C LEU A 134 0.71 1.28 -8.64
N ASN A 135 0.09 1.91 -7.64
CA ASN A 135 0.72 2.80 -6.69
C ASN A 135 0.66 2.13 -5.30
N MET A 136 1.82 1.70 -4.80
CA MET A 136 1.96 1.07 -3.48
C MET A 136 2.19 2.06 -2.33
N TYR A 137 2.34 3.35 -2.62
CA TYR A 137 2.60 4.40 -1.63
C TYR A 137 1.31 4.97 -1.07
N ASP A 138 0.39 5.35 -1.95
CA ASP A 138 -0.88 5.97 -1.58
C ASP A 138 -2.03 4.97 -1.57
N ARG A 139 -3.01 5.22 -0.71
CA ARG A 139 -4.26 4.44 -0.64
C ARG A 139 -5.37 5.14 -1.41
N GLY A 140 -6.16 4.39 -2.16
CA GLY A 140 -7.41 4.81 -2.80
C GLY A 140 -8.44 3.70 -2.77
N ASP A 141 -9.71 4.04 -3.00
CA ASP A 141 -10.75 3.01 -3.10
C ASP A 141 -10.43 2.04 -4.24
N LEU A 142 -10.52 0.75 -3.95
CA LEU A 142 -10.15 -0.29 -4.90
C LEU A 142 -11.39 -0.73 -5.69
N LYS A 143 -11.30 -0.54 -7.00
CA LYS A 143 -12.35 -0.91 -7.95
C LYS A 143 -11.80 -1.90 -8.98
N VAL A 144 -12.69 -2.63 -9.62
CA VAL A 144 -12.36 -3.45 -10.79
C VAL A 144 -12.20 -2.52 -12.01
N PRO A 145 -11.05 -2.57 -12.73
CA PRO A 145 -10.88 -1.81 -13.97
C PRO A 145 -11.91 -2.18 -15.04
N VAL A 146 -12.29 -1.21 -15.87
CA VAL A 146 -13.30 -1.43 -16.92
C VAL A 146 -12.88 -2.60 -17.82
N GLY A 147 -13.83 -3.50 -18.10
CA GLY A 147 -13.59 -4.67 -18.97
C GLY A 147 -13.00 -5.89 -18.27
N LEU A 148 -12.68 -5.80 -16.97
CA LEU A 148 -12.33 -6.95 -16.14
C LEU A 148 -13.48 -7.28 -15.18
N THR A 149 -13.41 -8.46 -14.60
CA THR A 149 -14.31 -8.89 -13.52
C THR A 149 -13.49 -9.20 -12.26
N ALA A 150 -14.14 -9.59 -11.16
CA ALA A 150 -13.47 -9.95 -9.93
C ALA A 150 -14.03 -11.22 -9.30
N LYS A 151 -13.18 -11.89 -8.54
CA LYS A 151 -13.55 -13.02 -7.67
C LYS A 151 -14.59 -12.57 -6.63
N LYS A 152 -15.43 -13.50 -6.22
CA LYS A 152 -16.50 -13.32 -5.24
C LYS A 152 -16.33 -14.28 -4.08
#